data_AF-A0A536S787-F1
#
_entry.id   AF-A0A536S787-F1
#
_cell.length_a   1.000
_cell.length_b   1.000
_cell.length_c   1.000
_cell.angle_alpha   90.00
_cell.angle_beta   90.00
_cell.angle_gamma   90.00
#
_symmetry.space_group_name_H-M   'P 1'
#
loop_
_entity.id
_entity.type
_entity.pdbx_description
1 polymer ?
#
loop_
_entity_poly.entity_id
_entity_poly.type
_entity_poly.pdbx_seq_one_letter_code
_entity_poly.pdbx_strand_id
1 'polypeptide(L)'
;MPDVRVDRLFGQDRAFYDTVSDLGFNVPLPWSQGPRRMGTDKNADLLWVGNSFGSSWAKINTKTLETTIIPLPDPAMQAYHIAVDSKHHVWGNLWTADRIVRLDPGTNTWTIFDLPVRGTEIRHIALLERDGKLFVVVPDYRTSQMCVMTVRSEAETVKPARRKKRNPSEEGLVPACEGLTGRFVRPARPSRQFATKQ
;
A
#
# COMPACT_ATOMS: atom_id res chain seq x y z
N MET A 1 22.11 -10.50 8.62
CA MET A 1 21.49 -9.54 9.54
C MET A 1 22.18 -8.21 9.36
N PRO A 2 21.57 -7.20 8.72
CA PRO A 2 22.19 -5.88 8.64
C PRO A 2 22.11 -5.21 10.02
N ASP A 3 23.18 -4.50 10.35
CA ASP A 3 23.53 -3.83 11.61
C ASP A 3 22.38 -3.07 12.30
N VAL A 4 21.62 -3.77 13.14
CA VAL A 4 20.62 -3.17 14.02
C VAL A 4 21.35 -2.69 15.28
N ARG A 5 21.18 -1.41 15.61
CA ARG A 5 21.73 -0.81 16.83
C ARG A 5 21.10 -1.44 18.09
N VAL A 6 21.72 -2.51 18.58
CA VAL A 6 21.42 -3.21 19.85
C VAL A 6 22.00 -2.51 21.07
N ASP A 7 22.65 -1.36 20.86
CA ASP A 7 23.29 -0.52 21.88
C ASP A 7 22.30 0.09 22.88
N ARG A 8 20.99 0.07 22.58
CA ARG A 8 19.92 0.56 23.47
C ARG A 8 19.27 -0.52 24.34
N LEU A 9 19.68 -1.78 24.21
CA LEU A 9 19.22 -2.86 25.08
C LEU A 9 20.27 -3.10 26.16
N PHE A 10 19.90 -2.88 27.43
CA PHE A 10 20.81 -3.02 28.57
C PHE A 10 20.32 -4.10 29.54
N GLY A 11 21.25 -4.76 30.22
CA GLY A 11 20.94 -5.66 31.33
C GLY A 11 19.99 -6.81 30.98
N GLN A 12 18.96 -7.00 31.80
CA GLN A 12 18.02 -8.13 31.72
C GLN A 12 17.13 -8.10 30.47
N ASP A 13 17.00 -6.93 29.80
CA ASP A 13 16.14 -6.78 28.63
C ASP A 13 16.59 -7.68 27.46
N ARG A 14 17.92 -7.79 27.26
CA ARG A 14 18.47 -8.63 26.19
C ARG A 14 18.20 -10.12 26.44
N ALA A 15 18.44 -10.56 27.67
CA ALA A 15 18.16 -11.93 28.09
C ALA A 15 16.66 -12.25 28.00
N PHE A 16 15.78 -11.30 28.33
CA PHE A 16 14.33 -11.45 28.14
C PHE A 16 13.98 -11.65 26.66
N TYR A 17 14.48 -10.80 25.75
CA TYR A 17 14.18 -10.93 24.32
C TYR A 17 14.74 -12.20 23.68
N ASP A 18 15.85 -12.75 24.20
CA ASP A 18 16.36 -14.07 23.77
C ASP A 18 15.40 -15.21 24.17
N THR A 19 14.54 -15.02 25.16
CA THR A 19 13.52 -16.01 25.57
C THR A 19 12.17 -15.84 24.88
N VAL A 20 11.93 -14.72 24.19
CA VAL A 20 10.69 -14.52 23.44
C VAL A 20 10.69 -15.46 22.25
N SER A 21 9.89 -16.53 22.35
CA SER A 21 9.66 -17.50 21.28
C SER A 21 8.23 -17.44 20.75
N ASP A 22 7.50 -16.36 21.04
CA ASP A 22 6.13 -16.21 20.58
C ASP A 22 6.14 -16.04 19.05
N LEU A 23 5.79 -17.12 18.36
CA LEU A 23 5.66 -17.20 16.90
C LEU A 23 4.26 -16.73 16.43
N GLY A 24 3.52 -16.02 17.26
CA GLY A 24 2.22 -15.46 16.89
C GLY A 24 2.33 -14.63 15.60
N PHE A 25 1.37 -14.82 14.68
CA PHE A 25 1.34 -14.18 13.36
C PHE A 25 1.33 -12.62 13.37
N ASN A 26 1.17 -12.02 14.56
CA ASN A 26 1.13 -10.58 14.78
C ASN A 26 2.13 -10.05 15.82
N VAL A 27 2.96 -10.91 16.41
CA VAL A 27 4.05 -10.50 17.30
C VAL A 27 5.35 -10.67 16.55
N PRO A 28 5.84 -9.62 15.86
CA PRO A 28 7.21 -9.67 15.41
C PRO A 28 8.09 -9.77 16.64
N LEU A 29 9.06 -10.69 16.63
CA LEU A 29 10.26 -10.44 17.41
C LEU A 29 10.73 -9.02 17.10
N PRO A 30 11.30 -8.29 18.07
CA PRO A 30 12.06 -7.10 17.75
C PRO A 30 12.93 -7.37 16.51
N TRP A 31 13.09 -6.39 15.63
CA TRP A 31 13.88 -6.49 14.38
C TRP A 31 13.39 -7.50 13.32
N SER A 32 12.26 -8.19 13.51
CA SER A 32 11.66 -9.03 12.47
C SER A 32 11.23 -8.20 11.27
N GLN A 33 11.39 -8.76 10.07
CA GLN A 33 10.91 -8.12 8.84
C GLN A 33 9.37 -8.02 8.83
N GLY A 34 8.67 -8.97 9.45
CA GLY A 34 7.21 -9.02 9.43
C GLY A 34 6.63 -9.15 8.02
N PRO A 35 6.96 -10.21 7.25
CA PRO A 35 6.39 -10.44 5.93
C PRO A 35 4.88 -10.52 6.01
N ARG A 36 4.19 -9.76 5.16
CA ARG A 36 2.73 -9.71 5.09
C ARG A 36 2.25 -10.35 3.79
N ARG A 37 1.66 -9.58 2.90
CA ARG A 37 1.02 -10.11 1.70
C ARG A 37 1.92 -9.94 0.50
N MET A 38 1.90 -10.97 -0.33
CA MET A 38 2.77 -11.13 -1.47
C MET A 38 2.06 -10.79 -2.78
N GLY A 39 2.84 -10.45 -3.80
CA GLY A 39 2.36 -10.26 -5.17
C GLY A 39 3.40 -10.82 -6.14
N THR A 40 2.97 -11.63 -7.08
CA THR A 40 3.83 -12.12 -8.16
C THR A 40 3.80 -11.18 -9.36
N ASP A 41 4.94 -11.03 -10.00
CA ASP A 41 4.99 -10.55 -11.36
C ASP A 41 4.43 -11.64 -12.29
N LYS A 42 3.38 -11.33 -13.06
CA LYS A 42 2.75 -12.32 -13.94
C LYS A 42 3.57 -12.57 -15.21
N ASN A 43 4.53 -11.69 -15.50
CA ASN A 43 5.35 -11.68 -16.71
C ASN A 43 6.83 -11.95 -16.41
N ALA A 44 7.18 -12.33 -15.17
CA ALA A 44 8.55 -12.67 -14.77
C ALA A 44 8.55 -13.73 -13.63
N ASP A 45 9.70 -14.35 -13.38
CA ASP A 45 9.91 -15.29 -12.27
C ASP A 45 10.17 -14.57 -10.93
N LEU A 46 9.45 -13.47 -10.67
CA LEU A 46 9.66 -12.61 -9.51
C LEU A 46 8.44 -12.60 -8.59
N LEU A 47 8.70 -12.90 -7.32
CA LEU A 47 7.75 -12.76 -6.23
C LEU A 47 8.18 -11.61 -5.33
N TRP A 48 7.22 -10.80 -4.92
CA TRP A 48 7.42 -9.68 -4.01
C TRP A 48 6.62 -9.85 -2.73
N VAL A 49 7.22 -9.50 -1.59
CA VAL A 49 6.56 -9.56 -0.28
C VAL A 49 6.76 -8.24 0.46
N GLY A 50 5.69 -7.64 0.97
CA GLY A 50 5.78 -6.46 1.82
C GLY A 50 6.18 -6.83 3.25
N ASN A 51 7.31 -6.31 3.72
CA ASN A 51 7.78 -6.49 5.09
C ASN A 51 7.33 -5.29 5.94
N SER A 52 6.31 -5.50 6.76
CA SER A 52 5.64 -4.44 7.51
C SER A 52 6.53 -3.82 8.57
N PHE A 53 7.25 -4.64 9.33
CA PHE A 53 8.06 -4.15 10.45
C PHE A 53 9.51 -3.84 10.04
N GLY A 54 9.97 -4.47 8.96
CA GLY A 54 11.30 -4.21 8.39
C GLY A 54 11.39 -2.98 7.49
N SER A 55 10.28 -2.29 7.21
CA SER A 55 10.20 -1.15 6.29
C SER A 55 10.90 -1.44 4.95
N SER A 56 10.60 -2.60 4.37
CA SER A 56 11.27 -3.11 3.18
C SER A 56 10.34 -3.98 2.34
N TRP A 57 10.73 -4.29 1.10
CA TRP A 57 10.14 -5.34 0.28
C TRP A 57 11.16 -6.45 0.05
N ALA A 58 10.73 -7.70 0.17
CA ALA A 58 11.53 -8.84 -0.29
C ALA A 58 11.23 -9.11 -1.76
N LYS A 59 12.27 -9.11 -2.59
CA LYS A 59 12.26 -9.57 -3.98
C LYS A 59 12.82 -10.98 -4.02
N ILE A 60 12.06 -11.93 -4.53
CA ILE A 60 12.42 -13.35 -4.53
C ILE A 60 12.35 -13.87 -5.97
N ASN A 61 13.45 -14.44 -6.47
CA ASN A 61 13.43 -15.18 -7.72
C ASN A 61 12.83 -16.56 -7.47
N THR A 62 11.74 -16.90 -8.15
CA THR A 62 10.99 -18.15 -7.90
C THR A 62 11.67 -19.40 -8.45
N LYS A 63 12.71 -19.26 -9.28
CA LYS A 63 13.50 -20.39 -9.81
C LYS A 63 14.74 -20.66 -8.97
N THR A 64 15.47 -19.62 -8.59
CA THR A 64 16.76 -19.75 -7.87
C THR A 64 16.61 -19.62 -6.35
N LEU A 65 15.47 -19.13 -5.87
CA LEU A 65 15.21 -18.77 -4.47
C LEU A 65 16.10 -17.64 -3.94
N GLU A 66 16.84 -16.97 -4.82
CA GLU A 66 17.60 -15.78 -4.46
C GLU A 66 16.64 -14.71 -3.94
N THR A 67 16.96 -14.17 -2.76
CA THR A 67 16.13 -13.20 -2.07
C THR A 67 16.93 -11.92 -1.81
N THR A 68 16.40 -10.79 -2.24
CA THR A 68 16.97 -9.45 -2.01
C THR A 68 16.00 -8.62 -1.19
N ILE A 69 16.50 -7.93 -0.16
CA ILE A 69 15.71 -6.99 0.63
C ILE A 69 15.92 -5.58 0.10
N ILE A 70 14.83 -4.92 -0.30
CA ILE A 70 14.82 -3.57 -0.82
C ILE A 70 14.20 -2.64 0.23
N PRO A 71 14.97 -1.72 0.84
CA PRO A 71 14.43 -0.81 1.84
C PRO A 71 13.47 0.20 1.21
N LEU A 72 12.43 0.56 1.96
CA LEU A 72 11.58 1.71 1.63
C LEU A 72 12.35 3.01 1.88
N PRO A 73 11.96 4.13 1.22
CA PRO A 73 12.63 5.43 1.39
C PRO A 73 12.60 6.00 2.81
N ASP A 74 11.61 5.61 3.60
CA ASP A 74 11.40 6.10 4.97
C ASP A 74 11.19 4.91 5.91
N PRO A 75 11.99 4.77 6.98
CA PRO A 75 11.93 3.65 7.92
C PRO A 75 10.62 3.57 8.72
N ALA A 76 9.79 4.61 8.72
CA ALA A 76 8.48 4.60 9.36
C ALA A 76 7.38 3.95 8.48
N MET A 77 7.69 3.67 7.21
CA MET A 77 6.72 3.09 6.27
C MET A 77 6.52 1.59 6.52
N GLN A 78 5.26 1.17 6.59
CA GLN A 78 4.93 -0.24 6.81
C GLN A 78 4.18 -0.83 5.62
N ALA A 79 4.93 -1.48 4.73
CA ALA A 79 4.38 -2.18 3.59
C ALA A 79 3.47 -3.34 4.00
N TYR A 80 2.41 -3.59 3.23
CA TYR A 80 1.44 -4.62 3.61
C TYR A 80 1.04 -5.58 2.49
N HIS A 81 0.53 -5.09 1.36
CA HIS A 81 0.21 -5.93 0.20
C HIS A 81 0.86 -5.37 -1.06
N ILE A 82 1.33 -6.26 -1.92
CA ILE A 82 2.04 -5.96 -3.15
C ILE A 82 1.23 -6.44 -4.35
N ALA A 83 1.23 -5.65 -5.42
CA ALA A 83 0.74 -6.05 -6.73
C ALA A 83 1.73 -5.53 -7.80
N VAL A 84 1.93 -6.29 -8.88
CA VAL A 84 2.86 -5.93 -9.95
C VAL A 84 2.07 -5.66 -11.22
N ASP A 85 2.36 -4.55 -11.90
CA ASP A 85 1.72 -4.20 -13.18
C ASP A 85 2.41 -4.90 -14.37
N SER A 86 1.78 -4.87 -15.54
CA SER A 86 2.29 -5.50 -16.76
C SER A 86 3.63 -4.93 -17.26
N LYS A 87 4.04 -3.76 -16.73
CA LYS A 87 5.30 -3.08 -17.01
C LYS A 87 6.37 -3.36 -15.94
N HIS A 88 6.13 -4.34 -15.08
CA HIS A 88 7.02 -4.75 -14.00
C HIS A 88 7.21 -3.70 -12.90
N HIS A 89 6.38 -2.64 -12.83
CA HIS A 89 6.39 -1.78 -11.66
C HIS A 89 5.69 -2.47 -10.50
N VAL A 90 6.27 -2.32 -9.34
CA VAL A 90 5.81 -2.97 -8.12
C VAL A 90 5.06 -1.96 -7.29
N TRP A 91 3.77 -2.20 -7.05
CA TRP A 91 2.88 -1.35 -6.30
C TRP A 91 2.61 -1.94 -4.93
N GLY A 92 2.56 -1.09 -3.90
CA GLY A 92 2.19 -1.54 -2.56
C GLY A 92 1.46 -0.47 -1.77
N ASN A 93 0.65 -0.92 -0.83
CA ASN A 93 -0.01 -0.05 0.14
C ASN A 93 0.74 -0.05 1.48
N LEU A 94 0.66 1.08 2.18
CA LEU A 94 1.13 1.21 3.56
C LEU A 94 -0.08 1.11 4.49
N TRP A 95 -0.06 0.26 5.51
CA TRP A 95 -1.26 0.05 6.36
C TRP A 95 -1.37 1.03 7.53
N THR A 96 -0.25 1.62 7.94
CA THR A 96 -0.16 2.66 8.98
C THR A 96 -0.18 4.08 8.41
N ALA A 97 -0.17 4.22 7.08
CA ALA A 97 -0.15 5.50 6.40
C ALA A 97 -1.15 5.48 5.24
N ASP A 98 -1.83 6.60 5.01
CA ASP A 98 -2.79 6.74 3.91
C ASP A 98 -2.08 6.97 2.57
N ARG A 99 -1.23 6.00 2.18
CA ARG A 99 -0.30 6.13 1.06
C ARG A 99 -0.17 4.83 0.28
N ILE A 100 -0.09 4.98 -1.04
CA ILE A 100 0.32 3.94 -1.98
C ILE A 100 1.73 4.29 -2.45
N VAL A 101 2.58 3.28 -2.64
CA VAL A 101 3.93 3.44 -3.17
C VAL A 101 4.11 2.57 -4.41
N ARG A 102 4.93 3.03 -5.34
CA ARG A 102 5.36 2.30 -6.53
C ARG A 102 6.87 2.31 -6.61
N LEU A 103 7.47 1.15 -6.84
CA LEU A 103 8.87 0.98 -7.20
C LEU A 103 8.97 0.67 -8.69
N ASP A 104 9.88 1.35 -9.37
CA ASP A 104 10.45 0.88 -10.64
C ASP A 104 11.74 0.10 -10.35
N PRO A 105 11.75 -1.24 -10.50
CA PRO A 105 12.94 -2.04 -10.21
C PRO A 105 14.10 -1.82 -11.18
N GLY A 106 13.85 -1.28 -12.38
CA GLY A 106 14.88 -1.02 -13.38
C GLY A 106 15.73 0.21 -13.04
N THR A 107 15.11 1.22 -12.43
CA THR A 107 15.78 2.47 -12.01
C THR A 107 15.96 2.59 -10.50
N ASN A 108 15.39 1.65 -9.73
CA ASN A 108 15.30 1.70 -8.27
C ASN A 108 14.62 3.00 -7.75
N THR A 109 13.66 3.52 -8.52
CA THR A 109 12.97 4.78 -8.19
C THR A 109 11.66 4.51 -7.48
N TRP A 110 11.46 5.19 -6.36
CA TRP A 110 10.20 5.18 -5.61
C TRP A 110 9.31 6.36 -6.00
N THR A 111 8.02 6.10 -6.17
CA THR A 111 6.97 7.11 -6.32
C THR A 111 5.94 6.90 -5.23
N ILE A 112 5.58 7.97 -4.51
CA ILE A 112 4.64 7.91 -3.38
C ILE A 112 3.38 8.69 -3.78
N PHE A 113 2.22 8.11 -3.48
CA PHE A 113 0.90 8.68 -3.75
C PHE A 113 0.14 8.79 -2.43
N ASP A 114 -0.15 10.01 -1.98
CA ASP A 114 -1.04 10.24 -0.84
C ASP A 114 -2.50 10.00 -1.24
N LEU A 115 -3.23 9.29 -0.38
CA LEU A 115 -4.68 9.19 -0.49
C LEU A 115 -5.33 10.48 0.00
N PRO A 116 -6.47 10.89 -0.61
CA PRO A 116 -7.15 12.13 -0.26
C PRO A 116 -7.92 12.06 1.07
N VAL A 117 -7.95 10.91 1.72
CA VAL A 117 -8.67 10.66 2.98
C VAL A 117 -7.69 10.05 3.98
N ARG A 118 -7.91 10.38 5.26
CA ARG A 118 -7.08 9.91 6.37
C ARG A 118 -7.71 8.74 7.11
N GLY A 119 -6.87 7.89 7.69
CA GLY A 119 -7.29 6.76 8.52
C GLY A 119 -7.92 5.60 7.74
N THR A 120 -7.54 5.43 6.47
CA THR A 120 -8.08 4.42 5.55
C THR A 120 -7.77 2.98 5.94
N GLU A 121 -6.69 2.77 6.71
CA GLU A 121 -6.14 1.45 7.07
C GLU A 121 -6.07 0.49 5.88
N ILE A 122 -5.67 1.01 4.71
CA ILE A 122 -5.59 0.21 3.50
C ILE A 122 -4.67 -0.98 3.73
N ARG A 123 -5.23 -2.18 3.57
CA ARG A 123 -4.50 -3.45 3.75
C ARG A 123 -4.43 -4.26 2.45
N HIS A 124 -5.19 -3.88 1.42
CA HIS A 124 -5.15 -4.55 0.13
C HIS A 124 -4.95 -3.54 -0.99
N ILE A 125 -4.29 -4.00 -2.04
CA ILE A 125 -4.16 -3.30 -3.30
C ILE A 125 -4.46 -4.30 -4.41
N ALA A 126 -5.14 -3.82 -5.45
CA ALA A 126 -5.37 -4.56 -6.68
C ALA A 126 -5.13 -3.64 -7.87
N LEU A 127 -4.62 -4.21 -8.95
CA LEU A 127 -4.38 -3.49 -10.20
C LEU A 127 -5.36 -4.02 -11.24
N LEU A 128 -6.04 -3.10 -11.92
CA LEU A 128 -6.87 -3.38 -13.08
C LEU A 128 -6.25 -2.67 -14.26
N GLU A 129 -5.76 -3.44 -15.22
CA GLU A 129 -5.22 -2.94 -16.48
C GLU A 129 -6.21 -3.21 -17.60
N ARG A 130 -6.73 -2.15 -18.21
CA ARG A 130 -7.75 -2.24 -19.26
C ARG A 130 -7.62 -1.07 -20.23
N ASP A 131 -7.68 -1.37 -21.53
CA ASP A 131 -7.66 -0.37 -22.60
C ASP A 131 -6.46 0.59 -22.51
N GLY A 132 -5.28 0.04 -22.16
CA GLY A 132 -4.04 0.79 -21.99
C GLY A 132 -3.97 1.67 -20.73
N LYS A 133 -4.96 1.58 -19.82
CA LYS A 133 -5.03 2.33 -18.56
C LYS A 133 -4.81 1.42 -17.37
N LEU A 134 -4.09 1.94 -16.39
CA LEU A 134 -3.90 1.33 -15.08
C LEU A 134 -4.82 1.98 -14.05
N PHE A 135 -5.63 1.15 -13.39
CA PHE A 135 -6.43 1.52 -12.23
C PHE A 135 -5.85 0.82 -10.99
N VAL A 136 -5.45 1.61 -10.01
CA VAL A 136 -5.02 1.13 -8.70
C VAL A 136 -6.23 1.19 -7.77
N VAL A 137 -6.64 0.03 -7.27
CA VAL A 137 -7.85 -0.13 -6.46
C VAL A 137 -7.47 -0.53 -5.04
N VAL A 138 -7.90 0.25 -4.06
CA VAL A 138 -7.67 -0.04 -2.64
C VAL A 138 -8.98 0.10 -1.85
N PRO A 139 -9.30 -0.82 -0.92
CA PRO A 139 -10.42 -0.66 -0.01
C PRO A 139 -10.06 0.32 1.11
N ASP A 140 -10.95 1.28 1.35
CA ASP A 140 -10.98 2.06 2.59
C ASP A 140 -11.81 1.28 3.62
N TYR A 141 -11.10 0.73 4.61
CA TYR A 141 -11.70 -0.13 5.62
C TYR A 141 -12.62 0.61 6.57
N ARG A 142 -12.36 1.90 6.84
CA ARG A 142 -13.13 2.65 7.83
C ARG A 142 -14.41 3.22 7.26
N THR A 143 -14.42 3.58 5.99
CA THR A 143 -15.61 4.14 5.34
C THR A 143 -16.42 3.12 4.54
N SER A 144 -15.94 1.87 4.42
CA SER A 144 -16.56 0.84 3.58
C SER A 144 -16.70 1.26 2.11
N GLN A 145 -15.66 1.92 1.59
CA GLN A 145 -15.61 2.41 0.22
C GLN A 145 -14.44 1.82 -0.55
N MET A 146 -14.52 1.87 -1.88
CA MET A 146 -13.39 1.53 -2.75
C MET A 146 -12.81 2.82 -3.32
N CYS A 147 -11.50 3.01 -3.13
CA CYS A 147 -10.73 4.04 -3.79
C CYS A 147 -10.19 3.49 -5.11
N VAL A 148 -10.33 4.29 -6.17
CA VAL A 148 -9.78 3.99 -7.50
C VAL A 148 -8.91 5.16 -7.91
N MET A 149 -7.62 4.89 -8.11
CA MET A 149 -6.61 5.85 -8.56
C MET A 149 -6.17 5.51 -9.98
N THR A 150 -6.00 6.54 -10.81
CA THR A 150 -5.40 6.43 -12.15
C THR A 150 -4.17 7.31 -12.20
N VAL A 151 -3.07 6.80 -12.76
CA VAL A 151 -1.88 7.61 -13.02
C VAL A 151 -2.06 8.36 -14.34
N ARG A 152 -1.87 9.67 -14.33
CA ARG A 152 -1.94 10.50 -15.53
C ARG A 152 -0.54 10.77 -16.07
N SER A 153 -0.43 10.88 -17.39
CA SER A 153 0.80 11.38 -18.00
C SER A 153 0.91 12.89 -17.85
N GLU A 154 2.12 13.44 -17.98
CA GLU A 154 2.34 14.90 -17.95
C GLU A 154 1.48 15.63 -19.00
N ALA A 155 1.36 15.05 -20.20
CA ALA A 155 0.50 15.56 -21.28
C ALA A 155 -1.01 15.60 -20.90
N GLU A 156 -1.47 14.72 -20.02
CA GLU A 156 -2.85 14.71 -19.53
C GLU A 156 -3.10 15.74 -18.42
N THR A 157 -2.05 16.14 -17.69
CA THR A 157 -2.12 17.12 -16.59
C THR A 157 -2.26 18.56 -17.10
N VAL A 158 -1.82 18.85 -18.34
CA VAL A 158 -1.91 20.19 -18.96
C VAL A 158 -3.36 20.59 -19.30
N LYS A 159 -4.33 19.67 -19.30
CA LYS A 159 -5.74 20.03 -19.46
C LYS A 159 -6.31 20.50 -18.12
N PRO A 160 -6.73 21.77 -17.97
CA PRO A 160 -7.25 22.27 -16.71
C PRO A 160 -8.47 21.45 -16.30
N ALA A 161 -8.49 21.03 -15.03
CA ALA A 161 -9.65 20.38 -14.45
C ALA A 161 -10.89 21.22 -14.77
N ARG A 162 -11.92 20.63 -15.39
CA ARG A 162 -13.20 21.31 -15.63
C ARG A 162 -13.71 21.81 -14.28
N ARG A 163 -13.53 23.12 -14.03
CA ARG A 163 -14.06 23.82 -12.87
C ARG A 163 -15.58 23.67 -12.91
N LYS A 164 -16.14 22.78 -12.10
CA LYS A 164 -17.59 22.76 -11.85
C LYS A 164 -17.96 24.15 -11.36
N LYS A 165 -18.92 24.81 -12.04
CA LYS A 165 -19.49 26.07 -11.55
C LYS A 165 -19.98 25.84 -10.12
N ARG A 166 -19.32 26.47 -9.15
CA ARG A 166 -19.70 26.42 -7.73
C ARG A 166 -20.90 27.36 -7.58
N ASN A 167 -22.02 26.85 -7.04
CA ASN A 167 -23.14 27.69 -6.65
C ASN A 167 -22.70 28.60 -5.47
N PRO A 168 -23.19 29.85 -5.36
CA PRO A 168 -22.65 30.83 -4.41
C PRO A 168 -23.02 30.61 -2.93
N SER A 169 -23.58 29.45 -2.54
CA SER A 169 -24.13 29.24 -1.19
C SER A 169 -23.28 28.34 -0.27
N GLU A 170 -22.04 28.02 -0.65
CA GLU A 170 -21.14 27.19 0.17
C GLU A 170 -19.76 27.85 0.30
N GLU A 171 -19.71 29.00 0.96
CA GLU A 171 -18.46 29.59 1.45
C GLU A 171 -18.13 29.03 2.84
N GLY A 172 -17.05 28.23 2.91
CA GLY A 172 -16.57 27.71 4.18
C GLY A 172 -15.64 26.50 4.09
N LEU A 173 -14.65 26.49 3.17
CA LEU A 173 -13.35 25.82 3.37
C LEU A 173 -12.41 26.12 2.19
N VAL A 174 -11.17 26.48 2.54
CA VAL A 174 -10.04 26.87 1.69
C VAL A 174 -9.46 25.63 0.97
N PRO A 175 -8.90 25.72 -0.26
CA PRO A 175 -8.65 24.55 -1.10
C PRO A 175 -7.28 23.90 -0.82
N ALA A 176 -7.17 22.59 -1.04
CA ALA A 176 -5.89 21.90 -1.08
C ALA A 176 -5.82 20.88 -2.24
N CYS A 177 -4.75 21.02 -3.02
CA CYS A 177 -4.14 20.12 -4.00
C CYS A 177 -4.94 19.69 -5.25
N GLU A 178 -4.65 20.38 -6.35
CA GLU A 178 -4.86 19.89 -7.72
C GLU A 178 -3.99 18.65 -8.00
N GLY A 179 -4.56 17.62 -8.64
CA GLY A 179 -3.82 16.48 -9.21
C GLY A 179 -4.49 15.12 -9.07
N LEU A 180 -5.38 14.93 -8.09
CA LEU A 180 -6.05 13.64 -7.83
C LEU A 180 -7.55 13.73 -8.08
N THR A 181 -8.04 13.04 -9.12
CA THR A 181 -9.47 12.76 -9.25
C THR A 181 -9.74 11.32 -8.83
N GLY A 182 -9.75 11.06 -7.53
CA GLY A 182 -10.31 9.82 -7.00
C GLY A 182 -11.84 9.90 -7.04
N ARG A 183 -12.51 8.89 -7.59
CA ARG A 183 -13.97 8.77 -7.51
C ARG A 183 -14.30 7.68 -6.50
N PHE A 184 -14.89 8.06 -5.36
CA PHE A 184 -15.42 7.10 -4.40
C PHE A 184 -16.67 6.43 -4.99
N VAL A 185 -16.62 5.12 -5.16
CA VAL A 185 -17.79 4.33 -5.56
C VAL A 185 -18.29 3.59 -4.32
N ARG A 186 -19.52 3.91 -3.88
CA ARG A 186 -20.21 3.13 -2.85
C ARG A 186 -20.79 1.88 -3.50
N PRO A 187 -20.52 0.67 -3.00
CA PRO A 187 -21.24 -0.51 -3.46
C PRO A 187 -22.73 -0.40 -3.06
N ALA A 188 -23.63 -0.84 -3.95
CA ALA A 188 -25.05 -0.91 -3.66
C ALA A 188 -25.30 -1.89 -2.49
N ARG A 189 -26.04 -1.47 -1.47
CA ARG A 189 -26.48 -2.37 -0.39
C ARG A 189 -27.45 -3.40 -0.97
N PRO A 190 -27.21 -4.72 -0.84
CA PRO A 190 -28.26 -5.69 -1.10
C PRO A 190 -29.33 -5.55 -0.01
N SER A 191 -30.59 -5.43 -0.42
CA SER A 191 -31.75 -5.46 0.45
C SER A 191 -31.83 -6.84 1.12
N ARG A 192 -31.54 -6.91 2.42
CA ARG A 192 -31.82 -8.11 3.22
C ARG A 192 -33.33 -8.20 3.43
N GLN A 193 -34.01 -9.00 2.62
CA GLN A 193 -35.29 -9.56 3.01
C GLN A 193 -35.00 -10.73 3.97
N PHE A 194 -35.28 -10.53 5.26
CA PHE A 194 -35.38 -11.63 6.21
C PHE A 194 -36.72 -12.32 5.98
N ALA A 195 -36.70 -13.56 5.50
CA ALA A 195 -37.84 -14.45 5.54
C ALA A 195 -37.77 -15.26 6.83
N THR A 196 -38.58 -14.89 7.83
CA THR A 196 -38.95 -15.76 8.95
C THR A 196 -39.85 -16.86 8.41
N LYS A 197 -39.44 -18.13 8.54
CA LYS A 197 -40.34 -19.28 8.49
C LYS A 197 -40.62 -19.74 9.91
N GLN A 198 -41.92 -19.91 10.20
CA GLN A 198 -42.47 -20.63 11.35
C GLN A 198 -42.15 -22.12 11.26
#